data_AF-A0A2V9ZLN2-F1
#
_entry.id   AF-A0A2V9ZLN2-F1
#
_cell.length_a   1.000
_cell.length_b   1.000
_cell.length_c   1.000
_cell.angle_alpha   90.00
_cell.angle_beta   90.00
_cell.angle_gamma   90.00
#
_symmetry.space_group_name_H-M   'P 1'
#
loop_
_entity.id
_entity.type
_entity.pdbx_description
1 polymer ?
#
loop_
_entity_poly.entity_id
_entity_poly.type
_entity_poly.pdbx_seq_one_letter_code
_entity_poly.pdbx_strand_id
1 'polypeptide(L)' 'MVASNGRKPLIGVLALQGAFAEHERALAAAGARTRLVRLKEDLAEL' A
#
# COMPACT_ATOMS: atom_id res chain seq x y z
N MET A 1 14.71 -11.09 -3.53
CA MET A 1 14.55 -10.56 -2.16
C MET A 1 14.67 -9.05 -2.28
N VAL A 2 13.56 -8.32 -2.22
CA VAL A 2 13.55 -6.85 -2.41
C VAL A 2 14.28 -6.24 -1.21
N ALA A 3 15.36 -5.49 -1.46
CA ALA A 3 16.21 -4.93 -0.42
C ALA A 3 15.47 -3.79 0.32
N SER A 4 15.04 -4.03 1.55
CA SER A 4 14.48 -2.99 2.42
C SER A 4 15.59 -2.36 3.25
N ASN A 5 16.00 -1.16 2.85
CA ASN A 5 16.53 -0.16 3.80
C ASN A 5 15.54 -0.13 4.99
N GLY A 6 15.98 -0.15 6.25
CA GLY A 6 15.17 -0.44 7.47
C GLY A 6 13.89 0.38 7.76
N ARG A 7 13.35 1.14 6.80
CA ARG A 7 12.01 1.71 6.79
C ARG A 7 10.97 0.68 6.28
N LYS A 8 9.81 0.68 6.94
CA LYS A 8 8.61 -0.05 6.47
C LYS A 8 8.25 0.40 5.04
N PRO A 9 8.13 -0.52 4.07
CA PRO A 9 7.81 -0.18 2.68
C PRO A 9 6.44 0.49 2.60
N LEU A 10 6.29 1.47 1.72
CA LEU A 10 5.00 2.09 1.42
C LEU A 10 4.40 1.40 0.19
N ILE A 11 3.16 0.93 0.28
CA ILE A 11 2.48 0.18 -0.79
C ILE A 11 1.13 0.83 -1.08
N GLY A 12 0.93 1.23 -2.33
CA GLY A 12 -0.37 1.71 -2.80
C GLY A 12 -1.37 0.58 -2.99
N VAL A 13 -2.60 0.76 -2.53
CA VAL A 13 -3.73 -0.17 -2.71
C VAL A 13 -4.79 0.51 -3.55
N LEU A 14 -5.02 0.03 -4.79
CA LEU A 14 -6.03 0.57 -5.68
C LEU A 14 -7.44 0.35 -5.11
N ALA A 15 -8.16 1.44 -4.84
CA ALA A 15 -9.43 1.46 -4.13
C ALA A 15 -10.54 2.12 -4.96
N LEU A 16 -10.63 1.71 -6.23
CA LEU A 16 -11.68 2.19 -7.14
C LEU A 16 -13.05 1.57 -6.80
N GLN A 17 -13.09 0.28 -6.45
CA GLN A 17 -14.32 -0.44 -6.12
C GLN A 17 -14.02 -1.62 -5.17
N GLY A 18 -14.74 -1.68 -4.04
CA GLY A 18 -14.81 -2.85 -3.15
C GLY A 18 -13.51 -3.33 -2.49
N ALA A 19 -13.63 -4.29 -1.56
CA ALA A 19 -12.64 -5.23 -0.99
C ALA A 19 -11.16 -4.80 -0.77
N PHE A 20 -10.86 -3.50 -0.65
CA PHE A 20 -9.50 -3.01 -0.38
C PHE A 20 -9.11 -3.13 1.11
N ALA A 21 -10.08 -3.23 2.02
CA ALA A 21 -9.83 -3.28 3.45
C ALA A 21 -9.07 -4.55 3.87
N GLU A 22 -9.36 -5.68 3.24
CA GLU A 22 -8.64 -6.95 3.45
C GLU A 22 -7.19 -6.86 2.98
N HIS A 23 -6.95 -6.16 1.87
CA HIS A 23 -5.62 -5.94 1.33
C HIS A 23 -4.79 -5.04 2.26
N GLU A 24 -5.39 -3.96 2.77
CA GLU A 24 -4.71 -3.09 3.75
C GLU A 24 -4.30 -3.87 5.01
N ARG A 25 -5.19 -4.72 5.53
CA ARG A 25 -4.91 -5.55 6.72
C ARG A 25 -3.79 -6.56 6.45
N ALA A 26 -3.82 -7.23 5.30
CA ALA A 26 -2.78 -8.20 4.93
C ALA A 26 -1.40 -7.55 4.77
N LEU A 27 -1.34 -6.39 4.11
CA LEU A 27 -0.10 -5.63 3.91
C LEU A 27 0.43 -5.05 5.22
N ALA A 28 -0.45 -4.54 6.09
CA ALA A 28 -0.07 -4.08 7.42
C ALA A 28 0.49 -5.22 8.28
N ALA A 29 -0.13 -6.41 8.24
CA ALA A 29 0.36 -7.61 8.93
C ALA A 29 1.74 -8.06 8.40
N ALA A 30 2.03 -7.83 7.12
CA ALA A 30 3.35 -8.05 6.52
C ALA A 30 4.39 -6.95 6.85
N GLY A 31 4.01 -5.93 7.64
CA GLY A 31 4.92 -4.86 8.07
C GLY A 31 5.03 -3.68 7.11
N ALA A 32 4.17 -3.61 6.09
CA ALA A 32 4.10 -2.47 5.18
C ALA A 32 3.25 -1.32 5.75
N ARG A 33 3.48 -0.12 5.23
CA ARG A 33 2.55 1.00 5.29
C ARG A 33 1.71 0.98 4.02
N THR A 34 0.44 1.34 4.12
CA THR A 34 -0.48 1.35 2.98
C THR A 34 -0.96 2.76 2.66
N ARG A 35 -1.26 3.00 1.39
CA ARG A 35 -1.97 4.21 0.92
C ARG A 35 -3.05 3.78 -0.06
N LEU A 36 -4.29 4.21 0.16
CA LEU A 36 -5.35 3.97 -0.81
C LEU A 36 -5.14 4.85 -2.04
N VAL A 37 -5.22 4.25 -3.22
CA VAL A 37 -5.05 4.89 -4.52
C VAL A 37 -6.40 4.90 -5.21
N ARG A 38 -6.96 6.07 -5.46
CA ARG A 38 -8.23 6.24 -6.20
C ARG A 38 -8.03 7.02 -7.48
N LEU A 39 -7.03 7.90 -7.48
CA LEU A 39 -6.67 8.74 -8.61
C LEU A 39 -5.19 8.54 -8.95
N LYS A 40 -4.79 8.99 -10.14
CA LYS A 40 -3.38 8.92 -10.58
C LYS A 40 -2.47 9.73 -9.66
N GLU A 41 -2.98 10.82 -9.09
CA GLU A 41 -2.27 11.69 -8.16
C GLU A 41 -1.94 10.97 -6.84
N ASP A 42 -2.69 9.91 -6.49
CA ASP A 42 -2.40 9.12 -5.30
C ASP A 42 -1.15 8.24 -5.45
N LEU A 43 -0.69 8.04 -6.68
CA LEU A 43 0.58 7.36 -6.98
C LEU A 43 1.78 8.30 -6.83
N ALA A 44 1.56 9.61 -6.77
CA ALA A 44 2.65 10.53 -6.51
C ALA A 44 3.22 10.21 -5.11
N GLU A 45 4.54 9.96 -5.06
CA GLU A 45 5.31 9.72 -3.83
C GLU A 45 5.12 8.33 -3.18
N LEU A 46 4.67 7.32 -3.94
CA LEU A 46 4.76 5.90 -3.54
C LEU A 46 6.18 5.33 -3.67
#